data_AF-A0A7C5XNB8-F1
#
_entry.id   AF-A0A7C5XNB8-F1
#
_cell.length_a   1.000
_cell.length_b   1.000
_cell.length_c   1.000
_cell.angle_alpha   90.00
_cell.angle_beta   90.00
_cell.angle_gamma   90.00
#
_symmetry.space_group_name_H-M   'P 1'
#
loop_
_entity.id
_entity.type
_entity.pdbx_description
1 polymer ?
#
loop_
_entity_poly.entity_id
_entity_poly.type
_entity_poly.pdbx_seq_one_letter_code
_entity_poly.pdbx_strand_id
1 'polypeptide(L)' 'GPIVLDLGGVRRADSAGLALMVEWLRACRRAGRELRLRAMPEQMRAIARVSGLDRILPLEGAP' A
#
# COMPACT_ATOMS: atom_id res chain seq x y z
N GLY A 1 -12.25 3.57 -13.18
CA GLY A 1 -11.95 4.19 -11.88
C GLY A 1 -10.76 3.54 -11.22
N PRO A 2 -10.17 4.17 -10.19
CA PRO A 2 -9.08 3.61 -9.40
C PRO A 2 -9.52 2.34 -8.67
N ILE A 3 -8.59 1.41 -8.48
CA ILE A 3 -8.76 0.25 -7.59
C ILE A 3 -8.38 0.73 -6.19
N VAL A 4 -9.26 0.51 -5.22
CA VAL A 4 -9.02 0.89 -3.81
C VAL A 4 -8.89 -0.40 -3.01
N LEU A 5 -7.75 -0.57 -2.33
CA LEU A 5 -7.52 -1.65 -1.40
C LEU A 5 -7.71 -1.13 0.02
N ASP A 6 -8.76 -1.59 0.70
CA ASP A 6 -9.01 -1.29 2.11
C ASP A 6 -8.23 -2.26 3.01
N LEU A 7 -7.32 -1.70 3.81
CA LEU A 7 -6.46 -2.42 4.72
C LEU A 7 -6.95 -2.38 6.17
N GLY A 8 -8.13 -1.81 6.45
CA GLY A 8 -8.65 -1.64 7.80
C GLY A 8 -8.85 -2.95 8.58
N GLY A 9 -9.00 -4.08 7.88
CA GLY A 9 -9.08 -5.42 8.48
C GLY A 9 -7.74 -6.10 8.75
N VAL A 10 -6.62 -5.51 8.31
CA VAL A 10 -5.29 -6.11 8.44
C VAL A 10 -4.77 -5.94 9.87
N ARG A 11 -4.55 -7.06 10.56
CA ARG A 11 -4.09 -7.06 11.96
C ARG A 11 -2.59 -7.25 12.12
N ARG A 12 -1.96 -7.93 11.16
CA ARG A 12 -0.52 -8.19 11.13
C ARG A 12 -0.04 -8.13 9.69
N ALA A 13 1.11 -7.51 9.50
CA ALA A 13 1.85 -7.54 8.25
C ALA A 13 3.34 -7.41 8.55
N ASP A 14 4.14 -7.83 7.58
CA ASP A 14 5.60 -7.78 7.60
C ASP A 14 6.13 -7.15 6.29
N SER A 15 7.41 -7.35 6.02
CA SER A 15 8.05 -6.88 4.79
C SER A 15 7.51 -7.55 3.52
N ALA A 16 7.08 -8.82 3.58
CA ALA A 16 6.52 -9.52 2.43
C ALA A 16 5.15 -8.94 2.02
N GLY A 17 4.33 -8.55 3.01
CA GLY A 17 3.07 -7.85 2.76
C GLY A 17 3.27 -6.53 2.00
N LEU A 18 4.30 -5.75 2.35
CA LEU A 18 4.61 -4.51 1.63
C LEU A 18 5.19 -4.76 0.24
N ALA A 19 6.05 -5.77 0.08
CA ALA A 19 6.60 -6.14 -1.22
C ALA A 19 5.47 -6.50 -2.21
N LEU A 20 4.45 -7.22 -1.74
CA LEU A 20 3.27 -7.54 -2.54
C LEU A 20 2.51 -6.29 -3.00
N MET A 21 2.38 -5.28 -2.14
CA MET A 21 1.71 -4.01 -2.51
C MET A 21 2.47 -3.26 -3.60
N VAL A 22 3.81 -3.28 -3.55
CA VAL A 22 4.64 -2.70 -4.61
C VAL A 22 4.46 -3.44 -5.93
N GLU A 23 4.38 -4.77 -5.89
CA GLU A 23 4.11 -5.57 -7.09
C GLU A 23 2.72 -5.29 -7.67
N TRP A 24 1.70 -5.13 -6.83
CA TRP A 24 0.37 -4.72 -7.29
C TRP A 24 0.34 -3.32 -7.87
N LEU A 25 1.09 -2.36 -7.30
CA LEU A 25 1.25 -1.03 -7.89
C LEU A 25 1.83 -1.11 -9.31
N ARG A 26 2.87 -1.93 -9.49
CA ARG A 26 3.49 -2.18 -10.81
C ARG A 26 2.51 -2.86 -11.77
N ALA A 27 1.74 -3.83 -11.31
CA ALA A 27 0.74 -4.54 -12.11
C ALA A 27 -0.38 -3.59 -12.56
N CYS A 28 -0.92 -2.77 -11.66
CA CYS A 28 -1.94 -1.77 -11.98
C CYS A 28 -1.41 -0.76 -13.01
N ARG A 29 -0.19 -0.24 -12.81
CA ARG A 29 0.45 0.67 -13.76
C ARG A 29 0.59 0.05 -15.15
N ARG A 30 1.03 -1.21 -15.25
CA ARG A 30 1.12 -1.94 -16.53
C ARG A 30 -0.24 -2.13 -17.21
N ALA A 31 -1.29 -2.26 -16.42
CA ALA A 31 -2.67 -2.39 -16.92
C ALA A 31 -3.36 -1.04 -17.18
N GLY A 32 -2.67 0.10 -17.05
CA GLY A 32 -3.28 1.43 -17.19
C GLY A 32 -4.31 1.74 -16.08
N ARG A 33 -4.16 1.14 -14.90
CA ARG A 33 -5.03 1.31 -13.74
C ARG A 33 -4.27 2.00 -12.60
N GLU A 34 -5.00 2.80 -11.83
CA GLU A 34 -4.50 3.41 -10.60
C GLU A 34 -4.87 2.52 -9.41
N LEU A 35 -3.94 2.34 -8.47
CA LEU A 35 -4.15 1.68 -7.19
C LEU A 35 -4.08 2.71 -6.06
N ARG A 36 -4.98 2.61 -5.09
CA ARG A 36 -4.98 3.42 -3.85
C ARG A 36 -5.10 2.51 -2.64
N LEU A 37 -4.44 2.86 -1.55
CA LEU A 37 -4.41 2.09 -0.31
C LEU A 37 -5.14 2.86 0.79
N ARG A 38 -6.28 2.34 1.26
CA ARG A 38 -7.09 2.95 2.31
C ARG A 38 -6.84 2.28 3.65
N ALA A 39 -6.95 3.05 4.74
CA ALA A 39 -6.94 2.55 6.11
C ALA A 39 -5.74 1.64 6.44
N MET A 40 -4.56 1.96 5.90
CA MET A 40 -3.33 1.21 6.22
C MET A 40 -3.07 1.23 7.73
N PRO A 41 -2.84 0.10 8.41
CA PRO A 41 -2.53 0.08 9.84
C PRO A 41 -1.20 0.80 10.14
N GLU A 42 -1.07 1.34 11.36
CA GLU A 42 0.15 2.05 11.77
C GLU A 42 1.40 1.16 11.74
N GLN A 43 1.27 -0.11 12.14
CA GLN A 43 2.35 -1.10 12.07
C GLN A 43 2.92 -1.21 10.65
N MET A 44 2.05 -1.30 9.64
CA MET A 44 2.47 -1.32 8.24
C MET A 44 3.14 -0.02 7.80
N ARG A 45 2.58 1.13 8.20
CA ARG A 45 3.21 2.44 7.93
C ARG A 45 4.60 2.54 8.55
N ALA A 46 4.81 1.98 9.73
CA ALA A 46 6.13 1.93 10.37
C ALA A 46 7.12 1.09 9.55
N ILE A 47 6.72 -0.11 9.14
CA ILE A 47 7.57 -0.98 8.30
C ILE A 47 7.89 -0.30 6.96
N ALA A 48 6.90 0.36 6.34
CA ALA A 48 7.09 1.07 5.08
C ALA A 48 8.09 2.22 5.21
N ARG A 49 8.02 3.01 6.29
CA ARG A 49 8.99 4.08 6.59
C ARG A 49 10.41 3.55 6.75
N VAL A 50 10.59 2.49 7.53
CA VAL A 50 11.92 1.86 7.73
C VAL A 50 12.46 1.25 6.43
N SER A 51 11.56 0.80 5.55
CA SER A 51 11.92 0.23 4.25
C SER A 51 12.07 1.27 3.13
N GLY A 52 11.85 2.56 3.41
CA GLY A 52 11.86 3.65 2.42
C GLY A 52 10.73 3.58 1.38
N LEU A 53 9.66 2.83 1.67
CA LEU A 53 8.51 2.63 0.77
C LEU A 53 7.35 3.61 1.05
N ASP A 54 7.43 4.40 2.11
CA ASP A 54 6.39 5.37 2.51
C ASP A 54 6.09 6.42 1.43
N ARG A 55 7.09 6.82 0.63
CA ARG A 55 6.93 7.81 -0.45
C ARG A 55 6.38 7.25 -1.75
N ILE A 56 6.36 5.92 -1.92
CA ILE A 56 5.89 5.27 -3.16
C ILE A 56 4.48 4.72 -3.03
N LEU A 57 4.02 4.45 -1.80
CA LEU A 57 2.72 3.85 -1.54
C LEU A 57 1.62 4.92 -1.69
N PRO A 58 0.63 4.72 -2.58
CA PRO A 58 -0.44 5.69 -2.84
C PRO A 58 -1.52 5.61 -1.74
N LEU A 59 -1.20 6.10 -0.55
CA LEU A 59 -2.13 6.12 0.58
C LEU A 59 -3.29 7.07 0.29
N GLU A 60 -4.51 6.57 0.50
CA GLU A 60 -5.74 7.32 0.33
C GLU A 60 -6.05 8.10 1.61
N GLY A 61 -6.09 9.42 1.48
CA GLY A 61 -6.09 10.33 2.63
C GLY A 61 -4.67 10.54 3.15
N ALA A 62 -4.22 11.80 3.14
CA ALA A 62 -3.23 12.24 4.12
C ALA A 62 -3.86 12.08 5.52
N PRO A 63 -3.06 11.96 6.60
CA PRO A 63 -3.61 12.15 7.95
C PRO A 63 -4.43 13.44 8.04
#